data_AF-A0A397SYG0-F1
#
_entry.id   AF-A0A397SYG0-F1
#
_cell.length_a   1.000
_cell.length_b   1.000
_cell.length_c   1.000
_cell.angle_alpha   90.00
_cell.angle_beta   90.00
_cell.angle_gamma   90.00
#
_symmetry.space_group_name_H-M   'P 1'
#
loop_
_entity.id
_entity.type
_entity.pdbx_description
1 polymer ?
#
loop_
_entity_poly.entity_id
_entity_poly.type
_entity_poly.pdbx_seq_one_letter_code
_entity_poly.pdbx_strand_id
1 'polypeptide(L)'
;GNLRPADHYSPEAMHASLENLVIEGELISGEIPTIKTIKGWIGRYSKNFKKKASERALTKTNGITNNSNSSESNIKRANKCQKTS
;
A
#
# COMPACT_ATOMS: atom_id res chain seq x y z
N GLY A 1 0.21 8.20 1.92
CA GLY A 1 1.28 7.32 2.43
C GLY A 1 2.49 8.17 2.69
N ASN A 2 3.37 7.77 3.62
CA ASN A 2 4.58 8.55 3.93
C ASN A 2 5.40 8.77 2.64
N LEU A 3 5.55 10.04 2.25
CA LEU A 3 6.11 10.44 0.95
C LEU A 3 7.65 10.43 0.94
N ARG A 4 8.28 10.29 2.10
CA ARG A 4 9.73 10.32 2.24
C ARG A 4 10.30 8.91 2.01
N PRO A 5 11.09 8.71 0.93
CA PRO A 5 11.71 7.41 0.66
C PRO A 5 12.72 6.99 1.75
N ALA A 6 13.34 7.96 2.42
CA ALA A 6 14.30 7.72 3.50
C ALA A 6 13.67 7.01 4.71
N ASP A 7 12.36 7.12 4.90
CA ASP A 7 11.65 6.48 6.00
C ASP A 7 11.18 5.06 5.63
N HIS A 8 11.47 4.60 4.40
CA HIS A 8 11.09 3.27 3.94
C HIS A 8 12.23 2.30 4.19
N TYR A 9 11.97 1.28 5.01
CA TYR A 9 12.89 0.17 5.14
C TYR A 9 12.91 -0.66 3.86
N SER A 10 14.11 -0.86 3.30
CA SER A 10 14.33 -1.85 2.24
C SER A 10 14.15 -3.26 2.82
N PRO A 11 13.66 -4.25 2.04
CA PRO A 11 13.58 -5.64 2.48
C PRO A 11 14.92 -6.18 3.04
N GLU A 12 16.03 -5.75 2.46
CA GLU A 12 17.40 -6.07 2.87
C GLU A 12 17.73 -5.44 4.22
N ALA A 13 17.35 -4.18 4.45
CA ALA A 13 17.56 -3.49 5.73
C ALA A 13 16.71 -4.11 6.85
N MET A 14 15.49 -4.56 6.55
CA MET A 14 14.67 -5.32 7.50
C MET A 14 15.33 -6.65 7.85
N HIS A 15 15.82 -7.39 6.85
CA HIS A 15 16.50 -8.66 7.07
C HIS A 15 17.74 -8.50 7.94
N ALA A 16 18.59 -7.53 7.64
CA ALA A 16 19.78 -7.23 8.44
C ALA A 16 19.42 -6.87 9.90
N SER A 17 18.33 -6.12 10.09
CA SER A 17 17.85 -5.80 11.45
C SER A 17 17.42 -7.07 12.20
N LEU A 18 16.75 -8.01 11.53
CA LEU A 18 16.38 -9.29 12.13
C LEU A 18 17.61 -10.15 12.45
N GLU A 19 18.61 -10.18 11.57
CA GLU A 19 19.86 -10.89 11.81
C GLU A 19 20.62 -10.34 13.02
N ASN A 20 20.64 -9.02 13.20
CA ASN A 20 21.23 -8.40 14.40
C ASN A 20 20.54 -8.88 15.69
N LEU A 21 19.22 -8.99 15.69
CA LEU A 21 18.47 -9.49 16.85
C LEU A 21 18.76 -10.97 17.15
N VAL A 22 19.09 -11.76 16.12
CA VAL A 22 19.57 -13.14 16.33
C VAL A 22 20.97 -13.16 16.94
N ILE A 23 21.85 -12.26 16.50
CA ILE A 23 23.20 -12.11 17.07
C ILE A 23 23.11 -11.69 18.54
N GLU A 24 22.18 -10.78 18.87
CA GLU A 24 21.89 -10.33 20.23
C GLU A 24 21.20 -11.42 21.09
N GLY A 25 20.78 -12.53 20.49
CA GLY A 25 20.12 -13.64 21.18
C GLY A 25 18.66 -13.38 21.52
N GLU A 26 18.06 -12.29 21.00
CA GLU A 26 16.63 -12.00 21.16
C GLU A 26 15.76 -12.88 20.26
N LEU A 27 16.31 -13.35 19.15
CA LEU A 27 15.63 -14.18 18.16
C LEU A 27 16.39 -15.47 17.86
N ILE A 28 15.66 -16.48 17.37
CA ILE A 28 16.23 -17.75 16.92
C ILE A 28 16.46 -17.70 15.41
N SER A 29 17.66 -18.10 14.96
CA SER A 29 18.07 -18.03 13.54
C SER A 29 17.14 -18.79 12.59
N GLY A 30 16.53 -19.88 13.04
CA GLY A 30 15.60 -20.69 12.24
C GLY A 30 14.24 -20.03 11.97
N GLU A 31 13.93 -18.93 12.67
CA GLU A 31 12.64 -18.26 12.58
C GLU A 31 12.68 -17.00 11.70
N ILE A 32 13.88 -16.57 11.28
CA ILE A 32 14.01 -15.40 10.40
C ILE A 32 13.48 -15.73 9.00
N PRO A 33 12.52 -14.93 8.48
CA PRO A 33 12.07 -15.04 7.11
C PRO A 33 13.16 -14.57 6.14
N THR A 34 13.33 -15.31 5.04
CA THR A 34 14.23 -14.88 3.95
C THR A 34 13.83 -13.52 3.37
N ILE A 35 14.78 -12.82 2.76
CA ILE A 35 14.55 -11.56 2.02
C ILE A 35 13.41 -11.72 0.99
N LYS A 36 13.32 -12.87 0.31
CA LYS A 36 12.25 -13.17 -0.65
C LYS A 36 10.87 -13.19 0.02
N THR A 37 10.79 -13.78 1.21
CA THR A 37 9.56 -13.82 2.02
C THR A 37 9.14 -12.41 2.43
N ILE A 38 10.09 -11.60 2.91
CA ILE A 38 9.87 -10.20 3.30
C ILE A 38 9.33 -9.38 2.11
N LYS A 39 9.96 -9.49 0.93
CA LYS A 39 9.47 -8.86 -0.32
C LYS A 39 8.03 -9.28 -0.63
N GLY A 40 7.73 -10.57 -0.48
CA GLY A 40 6.39 -11.12 -0.67
C GLY A 40 5.35 -10.57 0.30
N TRP A 41 5.70 -10.37 1.57
CA TRP A 41 4.82 -9.74 2.56
C TRP A 41 4.55 -8.28 2.25
N ILE A 42 5.58 -7.49 1.95
CA ILE A 42 5.45 -6.08 1.58
C ILE A 42 4.51 -5.93 0.37
N GLY A 43 4.70 -6.76 -0.66
CA GLY A 43 3.84 -6.78 -1.84
C GLY A 43 2.38 -7.12 -1.53
N ARG A 44 2.14 -8.13 -0.68
CA ARG A 44 0.78 -8.53 -0.25
C ARG A 44 0.09 -7.44 0.57
N TYR A 45 0.79 -6.87 1.55
CA TYR A 45 0.27 -5.77 2.36
C TYR A 45 -0.07 -4.55 1.50
N SER A 46 0.81 -4.19 0.56
CA SER A 46 0.58 -3.06 -0.35
C SER A 46 -0.68 -3.24 -1.21
N LYS A 47 -0.89 -4.45 -1.75
CA LYS A 47 -2.10 -4.78 -2.53
C LYS A 47 -3.35 -4.71 -1.66
N ASN A 48 -3.31 -5.31 -0.47
CA ASN A 48 -4.45 -5.31 0.46
C ASN A 48 -4.78 -3.90 0.95
N PHE A 49 -3.77 -3.06 1.19
CA PHE A 49 -3.95 -1.66 1.56
C PHE A 49 -4.69 -0.88 0.47
N LYS A 50 -4.24 -1.00 -0.79
CA LYS A 50 -4.89 -0.37 -1.94
C LYS A 50 -6.33 -0.87 -2.12
N LYS A 51 -6.56 -2.17 -2.01
CA LYS A 51 -7.89 -2.77 -2.07
C LYS A 51 -8.83 -2.19 -1.01
N LYS A 52 -8.41 -2.20 0.26
CA LYS A 52 -9.20 -1.63 1.38
C LYS A 52 -9.47 -0.14 1.21
N ALA A 53 -8.51 0.62 0.68
CA ALA A 53 -8.70 2.05 0.41
C ALA A 53 -9.77 2.26 -0.67
N SER A 54 -9.75 1.47 -1.76
CA SER A 54 -10.78 1.52 -2.80
C SER A 54 -12.16 1.12 -2.30
N GLU A 55 -12.26 0.05 -1.49
CA GLU A 55 -13.53 -0.39 -0.88
C GLU A 55 -14.12 0.73 0.00
N ARG A 56 -13.29 1.38 0.81
CA ARG A 56 -13.72 2.53 1.64
C ARG A 56 -14.13 3.74 0.82
N ALA A 57 -13.53 3.97 -0.35
CA ALA A 57 -13.96 5.05 -1.23
C ALA A 57 -15.34 4.76 -1.83
N LEU A 58 -15.57 3.51 -2.26
CA LEU A 58 -16.85 3.07 -2.83
C LEU A 58 -18.00 3.11 -1.81
N THR A 59 -17.77 2.69 -0.56
CA THR A 59 -18.83 2.76 0.46
C THR A 59 -19.19 4.21 0.81
N LYS A 60 -18.22 5.13 0.81
CA LYS A 60 -18.47 6.56 1.02
C LYS A 60 -19.29 7.19 -0.11
N THR A 61 -19.06 6.80 -1.36
CA THR A 61 -19.85 7.30 -2.50
C THR A 61 -21.30 6.82 -2.45
N ASN A 62 -21.54 5.60 -1.96
CA ASN A 62 -22.88 5.01 -1.93
C ASN A 62 -23.76 5.55 -0.78
N GLY A 63 -23.18 6.20 0.24
CA GLY A 63 -23.92 6.87 1.31
C GLY A 63 -24.42 8.28 0.95
N ILE A 64 -24.00 8.83 -0.19
CA ILE A 64 -24.33 10.19 -0.63
C ILE A 64 -25.54 10.25 -1.59
N THR A 65 -25.98 9.12 -2.14
CA THR A 65 -27.07 9.11 -3.14
C THR A 65 -28.49 9.21 -2.57
N ASN A 66 -28.67 9.24 -1.25
CA ASN A 66 -30.00 9.28 -0.62
C ASN A 66 -30.25 10.60 0.12
N ASN A 67 -29.99 11.75 -0.52
CA ASN A 67 -30.69 13.02 -0.33
C ASN A 67 -29.87 14.14 -0.99
N SER A 68 -30.10 14.42 -2.28
CA SER A 68 -29.81 15.73 -2.90
C SER A 68 -30.48 15.78 -4.26
N ASN A 69 -31.76 16.18 -4.26
CA ASN A 69 -32.27 16.96 -5.38
C ASN A 69 -31.52 18.30 -5.37
N SER A 70 -30.67 18.56 -6.35
CA SER A 70 -30.58 19.86 -7.04
C SER A 70 -29.38 19.91 -8.00
N SER A 71 -29.71 20.19 -9.26
CA SER A 71 -28.95 20.96 -10.25
C SER A 71 -27.54 20.50 -10.66
N GLU A 72 -27.53 19.68 -11.71
CA GLU A 72 -26.75 19.87 -12.94
C GLU A 72 -25.67 20.96 -12.92
N SER A 73 -24.40 20.56 -12.92
CA SER A 73 -23.32 21.38 -13.49
C SER A 73 -22.26 20.51 -14.17
N ASN A 74 -21.84 21.04 -15.30
CA ASN A 74 -21.14 20.43 -16.42
C ASN A 74 -19.64 20.27 -16.11
N ILE A 75 -19.09 19.04 -16.10
CA ILE A 75 -17.63 18.86 -16.18
C ILE A 75 -17.31 17.84 -17.27
N LYS A 76 -16.87 18.37 -18.41
CA LYS A 76 -16.37 17.62 -19.56
C LYS A 76 -15.17 16.77 -19.15
N ARG A 77 -15.34 15.45 -19.23
CA ARG A 77 -14.29 14.45 -18.99
C ARG A 77 -13.37 14.37 -20.21
N ALA A 78 -12.24 15.07 -20.18
CA ALA A 78 -11.16 14.87 -21.14
C ALA A 78 -10.31 13.66 -20.74
N ASN A 79 -10.54 12.51 -21.37
CA ASN A 79 -9.66 11.35 -21.25
C ASN A 79 -8.52 11.51 -22.28
N LYS A 80 -7.28 11.77 -21.84
CA LYS A 80 -6.10 11.67 -22.72
C LYS A 80 -5.00 10.86 -22.04
N CYS A 81 -5.03 9.55 -22.29
CA CYS A 81 -3.85 8.68 -22.18
C CYS A 81 -3.28 8.53 -23.59
N GLN A 82 -2.12 9.14 -23.88
CA GLN A 82 -1.36 8.81 -25.07
C GLN A 82 -0.23 7.85 -24.68
N LYS A 83 -0.23 6.68 -25.32
CA LYS A 83 0.90 5.75 -25.33
C LYS A 83 1.81 6.19 -26.48
N THR A 84 3.09 6.39 -26.20
CA THR A 84 4.13 6.48 -27.23
C THR A 84 4.76 5.10 -27.38
N SER A 85 4.68 4.53 -28.58
CA SER A 85 5.58 3.49 -29.09
C SER A 85 6.43 4.11 -30.18
#